data_AF-A0A218W3V1-F1
#
_entry.id   AF-A0A218W3V1-F1
#
_cell.length_a   1.000
_cell.length_b   1.000
_cell.length_c   1.000
_cell.angle_alpha   90.00
_cell.angle_beta   90.00
_cell.angle_gamma   90.00
#
_symmetry.space_group_name_H-M   'P 1'
#
loop_
_entity.id
_entity.type
_entity.pdbx_description
1 polymer ?
#
loop_
_entity_poly.entity_id
_entity_poly.type
_entity_poly.pdbx_seq_one_letter_code
_entity_poly.pdbx_strand_id
1 'polypeptide(L)'
;MWSDHLIYICILDLGVAISRQKGFHQIDLHDNIAGFLSSHPQSPILSLHHINVVDPIFPSMNRSESISHLMKPAGVDQSRLLQQTICYQREKNWSISVSWGYSVHIYETAVPRYVLQMPIETFRPWIKNAKWPMFMFNTRPAKNDPCETPKGRAECCDVVSLSDNTTTVRIRPCMEAEEIAIV
;
A
#
# COMPACT_ATOMS: atom_id res chain seq x y z
N MET A 1 -13.78 8.97 18.49
CA MET A 1 -12.44 9.10 19.11
C MET A 1 -12.45 8.94 20.63
N TRP A 2 -13.46 9.44 21.37
CA TRP A 2 -13.53 9.28 22.83
C TRP A 2 -13.81 7.84 23.31
N SER A 3 -14.63 7.07 22.58
CA SER A 3 -14.95 5.67 22.92
C SER A 3 -13.72 4.77 22.96
N ASP A 4 -12.91 4.81 21.91
CA ASP A 4 -11.79 3.88 21.72
C ASP A 4 -10.68 4.16 22.75
N HIS A 5 -10.48 5.44 23.08
CA HIS A 5 -9.56 5.86 24.13
C HIS A 5 -10.02 5.45 25.53
N LEU A 6 -11.32 5.57 25.83
CA LEU A 6 -11.87 5.10 27.10
C LEU A 6 -11.74 3.58 27.23
N ILE A 7 -12.07 2.83 26.18
CA ILE A 7 -11.89 1.37 26.16
C ILE A 7 -10.42 1.01 26.37
N TYR A 8 -9.49 1.71 25.70
CA TYR A 8 -8.06 1.51 25.88
C TYR A 8 -7.62 1.68 27.35
N ILE A 9 -8.05 2.75 28.03
CA ILE A 9 -7.74 2.99 29.45
C ILE A 9 -8.33 1.89 30.32
N CYS A 10 -9.61 1.53 30.13
CA CYS A 10 -10.25 0.47 30.91
C CYS A 10 -9.52 -0.88 30.78
N ILE A 11 -9.06 -1.23 29.58
CA ILE A 11 -8.30 -2.47 29.34
C ILE A 11 -6.95 -2.43 30.09
N LEU A 12 -6.29 -1.28 30.10
CA LEU A 12 -5.03 -1.10 30.83
C LEU A 12 -5.20 -1.18 32.35
N ASP A 13 -6.28 -0.61 32.90
CA ASP A 13 -6.59 -0.69 34.34
C ASP A 13 -6.84 -2.15 34.80
N LEU A 14 -7.28 -3.02 33.90
CA LEU A 14 -7.41 -4.46 34.13
C LEU A 14 -6.07 -5.22 34.01
N GLY A 15 -4.97 -4.54 33.72
CA GLY A 15 -3.64 -5.15 33.57
C GLY A 15 -3.45 -5.94 32.26
N VAL A 16 -4.33 -5.75 31.27
CA VAL A 16 -4.27 -6.45 29.99
C VAL A 16 -3.43 -5.65 28.99
N ALA A 17 -2.36 -6.26 28.49
CA ALA A 17 -1.51 -5.64 27.48
C ALA A 17 -2.16 -5.69 26.09
N ILE A 18 -2.13 -4.56 25.38
CA ILE A 18 -2.64 -4.47 24.01
C ILE A 18 -1.52 -4.79 23.02
N SER A 19 -1.77 -5.74 22.13
CA SER A 19 -0.85 -6.11 21.06
C SER A 19 -1.18 -5.33 19.79
N ARG A 20 -0.21 -4.58 19.27
CA ARG A 20 -0.38 -3.77 18.06
C ARG A 20 -0.31 -4.67 16.82
N GLN A 21 -1.40 -4.70 16.06
CA GLN A 21 -1.52 -5.53 14.86
C GLN A 21 -1.39 -4.66 13.61
N LYS A 22 -0.38 -4.94 12.78
CA LYS A 22 -0.03 -4.11 11.60
C LYS A 22 -1.04 -4.20 10.44
N GLY A 23 -1.96 -5.15 10.49
CA GLY A 23 -2.97 -5.37 9.45
C GLY A 23 -4.29 -4.62 9.65
N PHE A 24 -4.55 -4.06 10.83
CA PHE A 24 -5.77 -3.28 11.08
C PHE A 24 -5.51 -1.81 10.76
N HIS A 25 -6.18 -1.31 9.73
CA HIS A 25 -6.07 0.08 9.32
C HIS A 25 -7.42 0.78 9.39
N GLN A 26 -7.46 1.89 10.14
CA GLN A 26 -8.61 2.79 10.12
C GLN A 26 -8.69 3.56 8.78
N ILE A 27 -7.54 3.78 8.13
CA ILE A 27 -7.43 4.56 6.89
C ILE A 27 -7.92 6.00 7.12
N ASP A 28 -7.38 6.64 8.15
CA ASP A 28 -7.56 8.08 8.42
C ASP A 28 -6.74 8.91 7.41
N LEU A 29 -7.00 8.67 6.12
CA LEU A 29 -6.34 9.23 4.96
C LEU A 29 -7.41 9.68 3.95
N HIS A 30 -7.07 10.67 3.14
CA HIS A 30 -7.88 11.13 2.01
C HIS A 30 -7.14 10.93 0.68
N ASP A 31 -7.92 11.00 -0.40
CA ASP A 31 -7.48 10.91 -1.79
C ASP A 31 -6.82 9.56 -2.11
N ASN A 32 -5.71 9.59 -2.85
CA ASN A 32 -5.07 8.43 -3.41
C ASN A 32 -4.17 7.72 -2.39
N ILE A 33 -4.62 6.57 -1.88
CA ILE A 33 -3.86 5.77 -0.90
C ILE A 33 -2.90 4.75 -1.53
N ALA A 34 -2.63 4.82 -2.83
CA ALA A 34 -1.80 3.81 -3.51
C ALA A 34 -0.38 3.70 -2.95
N GLY A 35 0.25 4.80 -2.52
CA GLY A 35 1.57 4.76 -1.90
C GLY A 35 1.58 3.97 -0.59
N PHE A 36 0.51 4.11 0.21
CA PHE A 36 0.28 3.35 1.44
C PHE A 36 0.06 1.86 1.14
N LEU A 37 -0.83 1.52 0.20
CA LEU A 37 -1.13 0.15 -0.20
C LEU A 37 0.08 -0.56 -0.85
N SER A 38 0.88 0.16 -1.62
CA SER A 38 2.05 -0.38 -2.32
C SER A 38 3.21 -0.72 -1.38
N SER A 39 3.22 -0.12 -0.18
CA SER A 39 4.32 -0.24 0.79
C SER A 39 3.86 -0.94 2.08
N HIS A 40 2.75 -1.67 2.03
CA HIS A 40 2.23 -2.35 3.21
C HIS A 40 3.26 -3.38 3.72
N PRO A 41 3.51 -3.43 5.04
CA PRO A 41 4.51 -4.34 5.60
C PRO A 41 4.18 -5.81 5.32
N GLN A 42 5.17 -6.68 5.53
CA GLN A 42 5.06 -8.14 5.51
C GLN A 42 4.24 -8.64 6.71
N SER A 43 2.96 -8.30 6.71
CA SER A 43 1.94 -8.75 7.66
C SER A 43 0.62 -8.83 6.90
N PRO A 44 -0.27 -9.78 7.25
CA PRO A 44 -1.58 -9.87 6.61
C PRO A 44 -2.34 -8.55 6.79
N ILE A 45 -2.95 -8.06 5.70
CA ILE A 45 -3.93 -6.99 5.81
C ILE A 45 -5.25 -7.57 6.33
N LEU A 46 -5.81 -6.96 7.37
CA LEU A 46 -6.97 -7.48 8.08
C LEU A 46 -8.19 -6.59 7.90
N SER A 47 -8.02 -5.27 7.91
CA SER A 47 -9.12 -4.33 7.67
C SER A 47 -8.66 -3.03 7.02
N LEU A 48 -9.52 -2.50 6.15
CA LEU A 48 -9.45 -1.15 5.58
C LEU A 48 -10.78 -0.45 5.89
N HIS A 49 -10.84 0.36 6.94
CA HIS A 49 -12.12 0.87 7.45
C HIS A 49 -12.74 2.00 6.61
N HIS A 50 -12.03 3.10 6.40
CA HIS A 50 -12.52 4.26 5.63
C HIS A 50 -12.30 4.14 4.11
N ILE A 51 -12.46 2.95 3.54
CA ILE A 51 -12.22 2.73 2.11
C ILE A 51 -13.22 3.48 1.19
N ASN A 52 -14.35 3.93 1.74
CA ASN A 52 -15.39 4.65 0.99
C ASN A 52 -15.09 6.15 0.79
N VAL A 53 -14.10 6.71 1.50
CA VAL A 53 -13.79 8.16 1.44
C VAL A 53 -12.47 8.48 0.75
N VAL A 54 -11.68 7.45 0.41
CA VAL A 54 -10.48 7.56 -0.42
C VAL A 54 -10.84 7.44 -1.90
N ASP A 55 -9.90 7.73 -2.79
CA ASP A 55 -10.07 7.48 -4.22
C ASP A 55 -10.17 5.97 -4.50
N PRO A 56 -10.78 5.55 -5.61
CA PRO A 56 -10.77 4.14 -6.01
C PRO A 56 -9.35 3.57 -6.02
N ILE A 57 -9.18 2.34 -5.50
CA ILE A 57 -7.87 1.66 -5.42
C ILE A 57 -7.22 1.52 -6.81
N PHE A 58 -8.08 1.35 -7.81
CA PHE A 58 -7.76 1.32 -9.24
C PHE A 58 -8.50 2.50 -9.88
N PRO A 59 -7.82 3.57 -10.32
CA PRO A 59 -8.51 4.82 -10.65
C PRO A 59 -9.43 4.78 -11.90
N SER A 60 -9.40 3.70 -12.71
CA SER A 60 -10.27 3.48 -13.88
C SER A 60 -11.59 2.83 -13.51
N MET A 61 -11.70 2.43 -12.25
CA MET A 61 -12.85 1.75 -11.71
C MET A 61 -13.55 2.69 -10.74
N ASN A 62 -14.86 2.50 -10.57
CA ASN A 62 -15.52 3.10 -9.42
C ASN A 62 -15.07 2.39 -8.12
N ARG A 63 -15.39 2.96 -6.95
CA ARG A 63 -14.94 2.41 -5.66
C ARG A 63 -15.33 0.95 -5.46
N SER A 64 -16.58 0.59 -5.77
CA SER A 64 -17.09 -0.78 -5.60
C SER A 64 -16.38 -1.78 -6.51
N GLU A 65 -16.21 -1.42 -7.78
CA GLU A 65 -15.46 -2.21 -8.76
C GLU A 65 -14.00 -2.37 -8.34
N SER A 66 -13.36 -1.30 -7.86
CA SER A 66 -11.96 -1.34 -7.44
C SER A 66 -11.73 -2.28 -6.24
N ILE A 67 -12.67 -2.32 -5.30
CA ILE A 67 -12.64 -3.26 -4.17
C ILE A 67 -12.87 -4.68 -4.66
N SER A 68 -13.88 -4.88 -5.51
CA SER A 68 -14.16 -6.19 -6.11
C SER A 68 -12.97 -6.71 -6.92
N HIS A 69 -12.24 -5.81 -7.57
CA HIS A 69 -11.00 -6.12 -8.30
C HIS A 69 -9.88 -6.53 -7.35
N LEU A 70 -9.65 -5.80 -6.25
CA LEU A 70 -8.66 -6.16 -5.22
C LEU A 70 -8.96 -7.53 -4.58
N MET A 71 -10.24 -7.90 -4.50
CA MET A 71 -10.64 -9.20 -3.95
C MET A 71 -10.31 -10.38 -4.88
N LYS A 72 -10.04 -10.17 -6.17
CA LYS A 72 -9.62 -11.26 -7.08
C LYS A 72 -8.30 -11.91 -6.64
N PRO A 73 -7.19 -11.17 -6.49
CA PRO A 73 -5.95 -11.74 -5.95
C PRO A 73 -6.11 -12.15 -4.49
N ALA A 74 -6.94 -11.47 -3.69
CA ALA A 74 -7.25 -11.91 -2.32
C ALA A 74 -7.87 -13.32 -2.28
N GLY A 75 -8.74 -13.65 -3.25
CA GLY A 75 -9.32 -14.99 -3.40
C GLY A 75 -8.31 -16.07 -3.79
N VAL A 76 -7.14 -15.68 -4.30
CA VAL A 76 -6.05 -16.60 -4.66
C VAL A 76 -5.08 -16.82 -3.49
N ASP A 77 -4.65 -15.75 -2.82
CA ASP A 77 -3.86 -15.84 -1.59
C ASP A 77 -4.07 -14.60 -0.72
N GLN A 78 -5.10 -14.67 0.11
CA GLN A 78 -5.48 -13.59 1.01
C GLN A 78 -4.34 -13.21 1.98
N SER A 79 -3.52 -14.18 2.38
CA SER A 79 -2.50 -13.96 3.41
C SER A 79 -1.42 -12.98 2.95
N ARG A 80 -1.11 -12.97 1.65
CA ARG A 80 -0.07 -12.14 1.04
C ARG A 80 -0.58 -10.82 0.46
N LEU A 81 -1.89 -10.59 0.43
CA LEU A 81 -2.49 -9.38 -0.16
C LEU A 81 -1.80 -8.10 0.34
N LEU A 82 -1.36 -7.27 -0.62
CA LEU A 82 -0.67 -5.99 -0.44
C LEU A 82 0.72 -6.05 0.20
N GLN A 83 1.18 -7.22 0.65
CA GLN A 83 2.49 -7.32 1.30
C GLN A 83 3.62 -6.95 0.34
N GLN A 84 4.45 -5.99 0.75
CA GLN A 84 5.54 -5.45 -0.07
C GLN A 84 6.79 -6.33 -0.04
N THR A 85 7.18 -6.87 -1.18
CA THR A 85 8.46 -7.58 -1.39
C THR A 85 9.40 -6.72 -2.21
N ILE A 86 10.65 -6.55 -1.76
CA ILE A 86 11.66 -5.75 -2.47
C ILE A 86 12.78 -6.65 -2.96
N CYS A 87 13.05 -6.59 -4.26
CA CYS A 87 14.08 -7.33 -4.98
C CYS A 87 15.07 -6.37 -5.65
N TYR A 88 16.29 -6.84 -5.89
CA TYR A 88 17.34 -6.07 -6.56
C TYR A 88 17.87 -6.83 -7.76
N GLN A 89 17.93 -6.18 -8.92
CA GLN A 89 18.59 -6.73 -10.10
C GLN A 89 19.96 -6.10 -10.24
N ARG A 90 21.00 -6.89 -9.92
CA ARG A 90 22.36 -6.38 -9.73
C ARG A 90 23.00 -5.92 -11.04
N GLU A 91 22.79 -6.65 -12.13
CA GLU A 91 23.42 -6.38 -13.43
C GLU A 91 22.95 -5.06 -14.03
N LYS A 92 21.71 -4.66 -13.73
CA LYS A 92 21.12 -3.40 -14.18
C LYS A 92 21.14 -2.31 -13.13
N ASN A 93 21.59 -2.63 -11.92
CA ASN A 93 21.49 -1.74 -10.76
C ASN A 93 20.05 -1.27 -10.49
N TRP A 94 19.05 -2.15 -10.64
CA TRP A 94 17.64 -1.81 -10.46
C TRP A 94 17.10 -2.30 -9.12
N SER A 95 16.09 -1.60 -8.62
CA SER A 95 15.27 -2.03 -7.49
C SER A 95 13.85 -2.29 -7.93
N ILE A 96 13.25 -3.37 -7.47
CA ILE A 96 11.89 -3.77 -7.81
C ILE A 96 11.11 -3.91 -6.50
N SER A 97 10.04 -3.15 -6.34
CA SER A 97 9.14 -3.22 -5.20
C SER A 97 7.79 -3.76 -5.66
N VAL A 98 7.41 -4.92 -5.15
CA VAL A 98 6.19 -5.64 -5.51
C VAL A 98 5.23 -5.60 -4.33
N SER A 99 4.06 -5.00 -4.50
CA SER A 99 2.91 -5.16 -3.59
C SER A 99 2.04 -6.29 -4.13
N TRP A 100 2.02 -7.42 -3.42
CA TRP A 100 1.41 -8.63 -3.95
C TRP A 100 -0.09 -8.43 -4.23
N GLY A 101 -0.52 -8.78 -5.43
CA GLY A 101 -1.91 -8.62 -5.87
C GLY A 101 -2.33 -7.17 -6.15
N TYR A 102 -1.39 -6.23 -6.23
CA TYR A 102 -1.72 -4.82 -6.44
C TYR A 102 -0.81 -4.10 -7.43
N SER A 103 0.48 -3.91 -7.11
CA SER A 103 1.34 -3.00 -7.87
C SER A 103 2.79 -3.49 -7.96
N VAL A 104 3.48 -3.09 -9.03
CA VAL A 104 4.94 -3.24 -9.17
C VAL A 104 5.57 -1.90 -9.52
N HIS A 105 6.51 -1.48 -8.69
CA HIS A 105 7.36 -0.32 -8.92
C HIS A 105 8.75 -0.78 -9.34
N ILE A 106 9.22 -0.31 -10.49
CA ILE A 106 10.57 -0.57 -11.00
C ILE A 106 11.35 0.74 -10.90
N TYR A 107 12.46 0.70 -10.16
CA TYR A 107 13.40 1.81 -10.02
C TYR A 107 14.66 1.45 -10.80
N GLU A 108 15.02 2.27 -11.77
CA GLU A 108 16.22 2.05 -12.60
C GLU A 108 17.52 2.43 -11.87
N THR A 109 17.50 2.39 -10.54
CA THR A 109 18.60 2.67 -9.64
C THR A 109 18.52 1.77 -8.40
N ALA A 110 19.65 1.56 -7.71
CA ALA A 110 19.68 0.86 -6.44
C ALA A 110 19.22 1.78 -5.30
N VAL A 111 17.94 1.65 -4.94
CA VAL A 111 17.31 2.40 -3.86
C VAL A 111 17.38 1.59 -2.57
N PRO A 112 17.87 2.15 -1.46
CA PRO A 112 17.92 1.45 -0.19
C PRO A 112 16.55 0.93 0.27
N ARG A 113 16.53 -0.27 0.85
CA ARG A 113 15.28 -0.94 1.26
C ARG A 113 14.46 -0.12 2.24
N TYR A 114 15.10 0.58 3.17
CA TYR A 114 14.42 1.45 4.15
C TYR A 114 13.71 2.63 3.47
N VAL A 115 14.22 3.12 2.34
CA VAL A 115 13.55 4.15 1.54
C VAL A 115 12.34 3.55 0.85
N LEU A 116 12.49 2.37 0.23
CA LEU A 116 11.41 1.65 -0.46
C LEU A 116 10.26 1.23 0.46
N GLN A 117 10.54 0.97 1.74
CA GLN A 117 9.52 0.68 2.75
C GLN A 117 8.75 1.92 3.21
N MET A 118 9.28 3.13 3.00
CA MET A 118 8.52 4.35 3.28
C MET A 118 7.53 4.61 2.14
N PRO A 119 6.21 4.61 2.40
CA PRO A 119 5.22 4.91 1.38
C PRO A 119 5.45 6.29 0.77
N ILE A 120 5.28 6.35 -0.55
CA ILE A 120 5.16 7.63 -1.26
C ILE A 120 3.90 8.32 -0.74
N GLU A 121 4.02 9.58 -0.35
CA GLU A 121 2.90 10.38 0.15
C GLU A 121 1.98 10.80 -1.01
N THR A 122 1.15 9.87 -1.46
CA THR A 122 0.09 10.08 -2.48
C THR A 122 -1.24 10.49 -1.86
N PHE A 123 -1.33 10.42 -0.53
CA PHE A 123 -2.51 10.62 0.30
C PHE A 123 -2.38 11.87 1.15
N ARG A 124 -3.51 12.36 1.68
CA ARG A 124 -3.56 13.48 2.63
C ARG A 124 -4.05 13.03 4.01
N PRO A 125 -3.67 13.73 5.10
CA PRO A 125 -4.17 13.41 6.43
C PRO A 125 -5.68 13.64 6.53
N TRP A 126 -6.36 12.84 7.39
CA TRP A 126 -7.80 12.98 7.67
C TRP A 126 -8.22 14.38 8.11
N ILE A 127 -7.40 15.00 8.98
CA ILE A 127 -7.67 16.33 9.53
C ILE A 127 -7.03 17.38 8.63
N LYS A 128 -7.84 18.32 8.14
CA LYS A 128 -7.34 19.50 7.43
C LYS A 128 -6.38 20.28 8.34
N ASN A 129 -5.22 20.67 7.81
CA ASN A 129 -4.17 21.37 8.54
C ASN A 129 -3.63 20.59 9.77
N ALA A 130 -3.56 19.26 9.67
CA ALA A 130 -2.94 18.43 10.70
C ALA A 130 -1.54 18.94 11.06
N LYS A 131 -1.23 19.00 12.37
CA LYS A 131 0.11 19.34 12.86
C LYS A 131 1.01 18.12 12.79
N TRP A 132 2.30 18.35 12.61
CA TRP A 132 3.29 17.27 12.62
C TRP A 132 3.39 16.60 14.00
N PRO A 133 3.53 15.26 14.08
CA PRO A 133 3.49 14.29 12.97
C PRO A 133 2.06 14.07 12.43
N MET A 134 1.91 14.11 11.10
CA MET A 134 0.61 14.00 10.43
C MET A 134 0.08 12.56 10.31
N PHE A 135 0.99 11.57 10.40
CA PHE A 135 0.70 10.15 10.22
C PHE A 135 1.32 9.32 11.35
N MET A 136 0.82 8.11 11.56
CA MET A 136 1.40 7.14 12.52
C MET A 136 2.61 6.37 11.96
N PHE A 137 3.06 6.70 10.76
CA PHE A 137 4.16 6.05 10.05
C PHE A 137 4.97 7.08 9.26
N ASN A 138 6.22 6.75 8.94
CA ASN A 138 7.07 7.61 8.14
C ASN A 138 6.66 7.52 6.66
N THR A 139 6.54 8.66 6.02
CA THR A 139 6.29 8.80 4.59
C THR A 139 7.52 9.36 3.90
N ARG A 140 7.58 9.24 2.58
CA ARG A 140 8.53 10.00 1.76
C ARG A 140 7.74 10.86 0.77
N PRO A 141 8.21 12.10 0.50
CA PRO A 141 7.53 12.97 -0.44
C PRO A 141 7.52 12.34 -1.84
N ALA A 142 6.42 12.56 -2.57
CA ALA A 142 6.43 12.36 -4.01
C ALA A 142 7.39 13.39 -4.63
N LYS A 143 8.58 12.94 -5.02
CA LYS A 143 9.57 13.82 -5.65
C LYS A 143 9.26 13.96 -7.13
N ASN A 144 9.61 15.11 -7.70
CA ASN A 144 9.48 15.33 -9.14
C ASN A 144 10.50 14.57 -9.99
N ASP A 145 11.46 13.88 -9.37
CA ASP A 145 12.49 13.08 -10.03
C ASP A 145 11.93 11.69 -10.44
N PRO A 146 11.88 11.37 -11.74
CA PRO A 146 11.48 10.06 -12.27
C PRO A 146 12.25 8.86 -11.70
N CYS A 147 13.48 9.07 -11.21
CA CYS A 147 14.33 8.02 -10.64
C CYS A 147 14.00 7.73 -9.17
N GLU A 148 13.52 8.73 -8.43
CA GLU A 148 13.17 8.61 -7.00
C GLU A 148 11.69 8.31 -6.78
N THR A 149 10.86 8.74 -7.72
CA THR A 149 9.43 8.43 -7.84
C THR A 149 9.25 7.92 -9.26
N PRO A 150 8.91 6.65 -9.53
CA PRO A 150 8.98 6.06 -10.87
C PRO A 150 8.07 6.73 -11.92
N LYS A 151 8.33 7.96 -12.37
CA LYS A 151 7.44 8.76 -13.25
C LYS A 151 7.25 8.20 -14.67
N GLY A 152 7.84 7.04 -14.98
CA GLY A 152 7.77 6.44 -16.30
C GLY A 152 7.41 4.96 -16.36
N ARG A 153 7.34 4.23 -15.23
CA ARG A 153 7.09 2.78 -15.27
C ARG A 153 6.57 2.20 -13.95
N ALA A 154 5.31 2.50 -13.62
CA ALA A 154 4.54 1.59 -12.78
C ALA A 154 3.76 0.63 -13.68
N GLU A 155 3.85 -0.66 -13.37
CA GLU A 155 3.09 -1.68 -14.08
C GLU A 155 2.14 -2.37 -13.10
N CYS A 156 0.90 -2.52 -13.55
CA CYS A 156 -0.13 -3.24 -12.83
C CYS A 156 0.07 -4.73 -13.03
N CYS A 157 -0.25 -5.52 -12.02
CA CYS A 157 -0.02 -6.96 -12.05
C CYS A 157 -1.30 -7.72 -11.75
N ASP A 158 -1.70 -8.59 -12.66
CA ASP A 158 -2.74 -9.57 -12.41
C ASP A 158 -2.11 -10.89 -11.96
N VAL A 159 -2.67 -11.53 -10.94
CA VAL A 159 -2.29 -12.90 -10.59
C VAL A 159 -2.91 -13.85 -11.61
N VAL A 160 -2.07 -14.56 -12.36
CA VAL A 160 -2.50 -15.49 -13.43
C VAL A 160 -2.62 -16.92 -12.91
N SER A 161 -1.62 -17.37 -12.15
CA SER A 161 -1.61 -18.73 -11.59
C SER A 161 -0.77 -18.80 -10.33
N LEU A 162 -1.14 -19.74 -9.46
CA LEU A 162 -0.38 -20.10 -8.28
C LEU A 162 0.14 -21.54 -8.44
N SER A 163 1.44 -21.72 -8.21
CA SER A 163 2.03 -23.02 -7.92
C SER A 163 2.54 -23.03 -6.47
N ASP A 164 2.91 -24.19 -5.94
CA ASP A 164 3.33 -24.34 -4.54
C ASP A 164 4.45 -23.38 -4.12
N ASN A 165 5.32 -22.98 -5.06
CA ASN A 165 6.46 -22.09 -4.78
C ASN A 165 6.56 -20.85 -5.67
N THR A 166 5.74 -20.73 -6.73
CA THR A 166 5.80 -19.58 -7.64
C THR A 166 4.42 -19.01 -7.92
N THR A 167 4.32 -17.69 -7.80
CA THR A 167 3.15 -16.94 -8.26
C THR A 167 3.47 -16.35 -9.62
N THR A 168 2.71 -16.73 -10.64
CA THR A 168 2.84 -16.13 -11.96
C THR A 168 1.99 -14.88 -11.99
N VAL A 169 2.66 -13.73 -12.11
CA VAL A 169 2.00 -12.44 -12.32
C VAL A 169 2.15 -12.02 -13.78
N ARG A 170 1.04 -11.58 -14.39
CA ARG A 170 1.09 -10.87 -15.68
C ARG A 170 1.30 -9.42 -15.36
N ILE A 171 2.52 -8.96 -15.58
CA ILE A 171 2.84 -7.55 -15.58
C ILE A 171 2.25 -6.93 -16.85
N ARG A 172 1.51 -5.84 -16.72
CA ARG A 172 0.91 -5.11 -17.84
C ARG A 172 1.03 -3.61 -17.58
N PRO A 173 1.08 -2.78 -18.63
CA PRO A 173 0.77 -1.37 -18.47
C PRO A 173 -0.55 -1.27 -17.73
N CYS A 174 -0.59 -0.40 -16.73
CA CYS A 174 -1.87 -0.11 -16.14
C CYS A 174 -2.83 0.45 -17.20
N MET A 175 -4.11 0.06 -17.15
CA MET A 175 -5.10 0.58 -18.11
C MET A 175 -5.19 2.11 -18.02
N GLU A 176 -5.67 2.77 -19.06
CA GLU A 176 -5.98 4.21 -18.99
C GLU A 176 -6.97 4.40 -17.83
N ALA A 177 -6.54 5.17 -16.83
CA ALA A 177 -7.12 5.32 -15.50
C ALA A 177 -6.80 4.25 -14.42
N GLU A 178 -6.24 3.06 -14.66
CA GLU A 178 -5.62 2.28 -13.57
C GLU A 178 -4.28 2.93 -13.14
N GLU A 179 -4.22 4.22 -12.85
CA GLU A 179 -2.96 4.80 -12.36
C GLU A 179 -2.55 4.09 -11.05
N ILE A 180 -1.51 3.26 -11.09
CA ILE A 180 -0.68 3.11 -9.89
C ILE A 180 -0.12 4.50 -9.70
N ALA A 181 -0.61 5.17 -8.66
CA ALA A 181 -0.33 6.56 -8.40
C ALA A 181 1.15 6.88 -8.64
N ILE A 182 1.38 7.58 -9.73
CA ILE A 182 2.60 8.34 -9.91
C ILE A 182 2.12 9.71 -10.38
N VAL A 183 2.09 10.65 -9.43
CA VAL A 183 1.66 12.03 -9.66
C VAL A 183 2.69 12.79 -10.51
#